data_AF-A0A6P0IPJ3-F1
#
_entry.id   AF-A0A6P0IPJ3-F1
#
_cell.length_a   1.000
_cell.length_b   1.000
_cell.length_c   1.000
_cell.angle_alpha   90.00
_cell.angle_beta   90.00
_cell.angle_gamma   90.00
#
_symmetry.space_group_name_H-M   'P 1'
#
loop_
_entity.id
_entity.type
_entity.pdbx_description
1 polymer ?
#
loop_
_entity_poly.entity_id
_entity_poly.type
_entity_poly.pdbx_seq_one_letter_code
_entity_poly.pdbx_strand_id
1 'polypeptide(L)'
;MTQSILRMPENARLTSQQFYDLCCANPDWKLERTVEGDLVIMAPTGGETGARNANLLIRLGIWNEQYQLGIVFDSSTGFHLP
;
A
#
# COMPACT_ATOMS: atom_id res chain seq x y z
N MET A 1 3.89 -8.99 12.89
CA MET A 1 2.46 -9.11 12.53
C MET A 1 2.38 -9.64 11.10
N THR A 2 1.53 -10.62 10.83
CA THR A 2 1.43 -11.31 9.53
C THR A 2 0.27 -10.75 8.71
N GLN A 3 0.50 -10.47 7.43
CA GLN A 3 -0.57 -10.15 6.48
C GLN A 3 -1.52 -11.34 6.30
N SER A 4 -2.79 -11.05 6.00
CA SER A 4 -3.78 -12.06 5.63
C SER A 4 -4.08 -11.97 4.14
N ILE A 5 -4.27 -13.12 3.48
CA ILE A 5 -4.59 -13.17 2.05
C ILE A 5 -5.99 -13.77 1.90
N LEU A 6 -6.86 -13.01 1.25
CA LEU A 6 -8.16 -13.48 0.79
C LEU A 6 -8.03 -13.96 -0.65
N ARG A 7 -8.14 -15.28 -0.84
CA ARG A 7 -8.07 -15.92 -2.15
C ARG A 7 -9.36 -15.70 -2.93
N MET A 8 -9.27 -15.04 -4.07
CA MET A 8 -10.42 -14.66 -4.89
C MET A 8 -10.62 -15.68 -6.01
N PRO A 9 -11.79 -16.34 -6.11
CA PRO A 9 -12.09 -17.21 -7.24
C PRO A 9 -12.20 -16.38 -8.53
N GLU A 10 -11.94 -17.00 -9.69
CA GLU A 10 -11.84 -16.28 -10.98
C GLU A 10 -13.06 -15.41 -11.29
N ASN A 11 -14.27 -15.90 -10.98
CA ASN A 11 -15.52 -15.20 -11.23
C ASN A 11 -15.83 -14.06 -10.25
N ALA A 12 -15.03 -13.89 -9.19
CA ALA A 12 -15.19 -12.85 -8.18
C ALA A 12 -14.01 -11.87 -8.13
N ARG A 13 -13.01 -12.01 -9.00
CA ARG A 13 -11.88 -11.08 -9.07
C ARG A 13 -12.38 -9.67 -9.37
N LEU A 14 -11.91 -8.71 -8.57
CA LEU A 14 -12.31 -7.32 -8.73
C LEU A 14 -11.59 -6.68 -9.92
N THR A 15 -12.31 -5.85 -10.66
CA THR A 15 -11.70 -4.87 -11.58
C THR A 15 -10.90 -3.82 -10.79
N SER A 16 -10.02 -3.07 -11.46
CA SER A 16 -9.26 -1.99 -10.81
C SER A 16 -10.17 -0.94 -10.17
N GLN A 17 -11.29 -0.58 -10.81
CA GLN A 17 -12.26 0.37 -10.26
C GLN A 17 -12.96 -0.19 -9.02
N GLN A 18 -13.44 -1.44 -9.07
CA GLN A 18 -14.08 -2.06 -7.91
C GLN A 18 -13.14 -2.19 -6.71
N PHE A 19 -11.87 -2.51 -6.96
CA PHE A 19 -10.85 -2.54 -5.91
C PHE A 19 -10.61 -1.14 -5.32
N TYR A 20 -10.54 -0.11 -6.16
CA TYR A 20 -10.41 1.27 -5.69
C TYR A 20 -11.61 1.70 -4.83
N ASP A 21 -12.84 1.43 -5.29
CA ASP A 21 -14.06 1.74 -4.54
C ASP A 21 -14.09 1.01 -3.19
N LEU A 22 -13.61 -0.24 -3.15
CA LEU A 22 -13.47 -1.02 -1.91
C LEU A 22 -12.48 -0.35 -0.94
N CYS A 23 -11.33 0.12 -1.42
CA CYS A 23 -10.37 0.87 -0.59
C CYS A 23 -10.99 2.17 -0.05
N CYS A 24 -11.70 2.92 -0.88
CA CYS A 24 -12.39 4.15 -0.46
C CYS A 24 -13.48 3.89 0.58
N ALA A 25 -14.20 2.77 0.48
CA ALA A 25 -15.21 2.38 1.45
C ALA A 25 -14.63 1.91 2.79
N ASN A 26 -13.35 1.49 2.83
CA ASN A 26 -12.68 0.95 4.01
C ASN A 26 -11.35 1.68 4.28
N PRO A 27 -11.37 3.00 4.57
CA PRO A 27 -10.16 3.82 4.65
C PRO A 27 -9.21 3.41 5.79
N ASP A 28 -9.72 2.77 6.84
CA ASP A 28 -8.91 2.28 7.96
C ASP A 28 -8.13 1.00 7.61
N TRP A 29 -8.46 0.35 6.48
CA TRP A 29 -7.85 -0.89 6.06
C TRP A 29 -6.80 -0.64 4.98
N LYS A 30 -5.60 -1.16 5.21
CA LYS A 30 -4.53 -1.19 4.20
C LYS A 30 -4.72 -2.41 3.31
N LEU A 31 -5.36 -2.19 2.16
CA LEU A 31 -5.68 -3.22 1.18
C LEU A 31 -4.71 -3.15 0.00
N GLU A 32 -4.22 -4.31 -0.42
CA GLU A 32 -3.46 -4.48 -1.66
C GLU A 32 -4.12 -5.58 -2.51
N ARG A 33 -3.86 -5.56 -3.83
CA ARG A 33 -4.33 -6.60 -4.76
C ARG A 33 -3.13 -7.21 -5.49
N THR A 34 -3.02 -8.53 -5.47
CA THR A 34 -1.94 -9.26 -6.15
C THR A 34 -2.20 -9.31 -7.67
N VAL A 35 -1.19 -9.73 -8.44
CA VAL A 35 -1.33 -9.92 -9.90
C VAL A 35 -2.33 -11.03 -10.24
N GLU A 36 -2.51 -12.01 -9.37
CA GLU A 36 -3.52 -13.07 -9.48
C GLU A 36 -4.94 -12.57 -9.13
N GLY A 37 -5.08 -11.33 -8.66
CA GLY A 37 -6.36 -10.74 -8.27
C GLY A 37 -6.80 -11.08 -6.84
N ASP A 38 -5.93 -11.68 -6.01
CA ASP A 38 -6.19 -11.91 -4.59
C ASP A 38 -6.08 -10.60 -3.80
N LEU A 39 -6.80 -10.50 -2.68
CA LEU A 39 -6.72 -9.34 -1.80
C LEU A 39 -5.79 -9.63 -0.61
N VAL A 40 -4.89 -8.70 -0.33
CA VAL A 40 -4.02 -8.73 0.85
C VAL A 40 -4.52 -7.69 1.84
N ILE A 41 -4.77 -8.12 3.06
CA ILE A 41 -5.07 -7.25 4.19
C ILE A 41 -3.79 -7.11 4.99
N MET A 42 -3.18 -5.94 4.88
CA MET A 42 -1.93 -5.64 5.56
C MET A 42 -2.20 -5.45 7.06
N ALA A 43 -1.44 -6.17 7.89
CA ALA A 43 -1.50 -5.95 9.32
C ALA A 43 -0.98 -4.54 9.67
N PRO A 44 -1.45 -3.94 10.77
CA PRO A 44 -0.93 -2.65 11.22
C PRO A 44 0.60 -2.67 11.34
N THR A 45 1.23 -1.55 11.01
CA THR A 45 2.67 -1.40 11.15
C THR A 45 3.03 -1.31 12.63
N GLY A 46 3.90 -2.20 13.11
CA GLY A 46 4.41 -2.17 14.49
C GLY A 46 5.39 -1.01 14.71
N GLY A 47 5.64 -0.64 15.97
CA GLY A 47 6.46 0.53 16.33
C GLY A 47 7.88 0.50 15.75
N GLU A 48 8.57 -0.65 15.81
CA GLU A 48 9.91 -0.80 15.24
C GLU A 48 9.93 -0.58 13.72
N THR A 49 9.01 -1.23 13.01
CA THR A 49 8.85 -1.06 11.56
C THR A 49 8.48 0.38 11.21
N GLY A 50 7.60 1.01 12.00
CA GLY A 50 7.20 2.40 11.85
C GLY A 50 8.37 3.36 12.03
N ALA A 51 9.19 3.17 13.08
CA ALA A 51 10.37 3.99 13.33
C ALA A 51 11.39 3.87 12.20
N ARG A 52 11.62 2.66 11.70
CA ARG A 52 12.51 2.42 10.55
C ARG A 52 11.97 3.10 9.28
N ASN A 53 10.67 2.96 9.00
CA ASN A 53 10.01 3.60 7.85
C ASN A 53 10.13 5.13 7.92
N ALA A 54 9.86 5.71 9.08
CA ALA A 54 9.98 7.15 9.30
C ALA A 54 11.40 7.67 9.04
N ASN A 55 12.43 6.98 9.55
CA ASN A 55 13.82 7.36 9.32
C ASN A 55 14.18 7.33 7.82
N LEU A 56 13.76 6.30 7.10
CA LEU A 56 14.00 6.18 5.65
C LEU A 56 13.27 7.28 4.87
N LEU A 57 12.00 7.52 5.19
CA LEU A 57 11.17 8.53 4.52
C LEU A 57 11.75 9.94 4.71
N ILE A 58 12.19 10.28 5.92
CA ILE A 58 12.83 11.58 6.21
C ILE A 58 14.08 11.76 5.37
N ARG A 59 14.96 10.75 5.33
CA ARG A 59 16.22 10.84 4.55
C ARG A 59 15.95 11.01 3.05
N LEU A 60 14.98 10.26 2.52
CA LEU A 60 14.60 10.36 1.12
C LEU A 60 13.91 11.70 0.80
N GLY A 61 13.08 12.19 1.73
CA GLY A 61 12.42 13.49 1.64
C GLY A 61 13.42 14.65 1.57
N ILE A 62 14.36 14.72 2.53
CA ILE A 62 15.41 15.75 2.55
C ILE A 62 16.24 15.72 1.26
N TRP A 63 16.63 14.52 0.81
CA TRP A 63 17.33 14.38 -0.46
C TRP A 63 16.51 14.93 -1.64
N ASN A 64 15.23 14.55 -1.76
CA ASN A 64 14.40 15.01 -2.85
C ASN A 64 14.10 16.51 -2.78
N GLU A 65 13.97 17.09 -1.58
CA GLU A 65 13.85 18.54 -1.40
C GLU A 65 15.09 19.29 -1.90
N GLN A 66 16.28 18.72 -1.75
CA GLN A 66 17.51 19.33 -2.26
C GLN A 66 17.64 19.23 -3.78
N TYR A 67 17.29 18.09 -4.39
CA TYR A 67 17.56 17.82 -5.80
C TYR A 67 16.35 17.98 -6.73
N GLN A 68 15.13 18.03 -6.19
CA GLN A 68 13.88 18.25 -6.91
C GLN A 68 13.68 17.30 -8.10
N LEU A 69 13.96 16.00 -7.90
CA LEU A 69 13.94 15.00 -8.97
C LEU A 69 12.61 14.23 -9.08
N GLY A 70 11.65 14.47 -8.18
CA GLY A 70 10.35 13.82 -8.24
C GLY A 70 9.50 14.07 -7.00
N ILE A 71 8.65 13.11 -6.68
CA ILE A 71 7.74 13.12 -5.53
C ILE A 71 8.04 11.88 -4.67
N VAL A 72 8.11 12.08 -3.36
CA VAL A 72 8.32 11.00 -2.39
C VAL A 72 6.98 10.62 -1.77
N PHE A 73 6.71 9.32 -1.66
CA PHE A 73 5.50 8.76 -1.07
C PHE A 73 5.87 7.88 0.13
N ASP A 74 4.96 7.76 1.09
CA ASP A 74 5.12 6.85 2.22
C ASP A 74 4.76 5.40 1.83
N SER A 75 4.96 4.47 2.77
CA SER A 75 4.63 3.05 2.56
C SER A 75 3.14 2.73 2.57
N SER A 76 2.27 3.72 2.80
CA SER A 76 0.81 3.53 2.80
C SER A 76 0.17 3.97 1.48
N THR A 77 0.96 4.56 0.57
CA THR A 77 0.48 5.04 -0.72
C THR A 77 0.24 3.86 -1.67
N GLY A 78 -0.98 3.71 -2.16
CA GLY A 78 -1.34 2.70 -3.15
C GLY A 78 -1.00 3.14 -4.57
N PHE A 79 -0.47 2.22 -5.38
CA PHE A 79 -0.19 2.43 -6.80
C PHE A 79 -0.95 1.43 -7.67
N HIS A 80 -1.48 1.91 -8.79
CA HIS A 80 -1.99 1.02 -9.83
C HIS A 80 -0.86 0.69 -10.82
N LEU A 81 -0.48 -0.58 -10.88
CA LEU A 81 0.58 -1.07 -11.78
C LEU A 81 -0.01 -1.53 -13.13
N PRO A 82 0.79 -1.51 -14.22
CA PRO A 82 0.39 -2.06 -15.52
C PRO A 82 0.05 -3.55 -15.50
#